data_AF-A0A0A0UZ58-F1
#
_entry.id   AF-A0A0A0UZ58-F1
#
_cell.length_a   1.000
_cell.length_b   1.000
_cell.length_c   1.000
_cell.angle_alpha   90.00
_cell.angle_beta   90.00
_cell.angle_gamma   90.00
#
_symmetry.space_group_name_H-M   'P 1'
#
loop_
_entity.id
_entity.type
_entity.pdbx_description
1 polymer ?
#
loop_
_entity_poly.entity_id
_entity_poly.type
_entity_poly.pdbx_seq_one_letter_code
_entity_poly.pdbx_strand_id
1 'polypeptide(L)'
;MDNTLTGLRNRATLFAQNWQNRGNEKSEARSFWMELLQDVLQLSDTNNPKTVCFERKTGLNGYIDVLMIKSRVLVEQKSLGVDLDKPEKRQGLMLTPIQQAKRYADNLPPSGKPTVLITCNFGRFRIYDLEQDWIASKPQSEFTLADLPNHVNELARLFQRESTKETIRVVQQEELSVKAGIYVAQLHDALAKCFPNPDDPVEHMALAMITVRIVFCLYAEDAGLFMANAFHDYVEHSSPDRLHTDLYDLFLYLDTAPENRPKYPDPRLKSFPYVDGGLFNELIDVPPLTGELRDTLLLISEKFDWRDISPVIFGSLMEETLSRDERRKGGMHYTSVRNIHRVIDPCSSTI
;
A
#
# COMPACT_ATOMS: atom_id res chain seq x y z
N MET A 1 0.29 13.38 37.43
CA MET A 1 1.05 12.12 37.58
C MET A 1 2.51 12.39 37.24
N ASP A 2 3.43 11.58 37.76
CA ASP A 2 4.87 11.75 37.55
C ASP A 2 5.28 11.23 36.16
N ASN A 3 5.73 12.14 35.29
CA ASN A 3 6.19 11.87 33.93
C ASN A 3 7.73 11.67 33.85
N THR A 4 8.41 11.62 35.00
CA THR A 4 9.83 11.28 35.03
C THR A 4 10.07 9.83 34.62
N LEU A 5 11.29 9.53 34.21
CA LEU A 5 11.74 8.16 33.96
C LEU A 5 11.48 7.23 35.16
N THR A 6 11.66 7.74 36.37
CA THR A 6 11.39 7.01 37.61
C THR A 6 9.90 6.67 37.73
N GLY A 7 9.01 7.62 37.46
CA GLY A 7 7.56 7.39 37.42
C GLY A 7 7.14 6.34 36.40
N LEU A 8 7.70 6.39 35.19
CA LEU A 8 7.44 5.42 34.12
C LEU A 8 7.88 4.00 34.51
N ARG A 9 9.08 3.86 35.07
CA ARG A 9 9.61 2.58 35.56
C ARG A 9 8.75 1.99 36.66
N ASN A 10 8.30 2.81 37.61
CA ASN A 10 7.44 2.34 38.70
C ASN A 10 6.11 1.77 38.19
N ARG A 11 5.48 2.43 37.20
CA ARG A 11 4.23 1.92 36.60
C ARG A 11 4.47 0.61 35.85
N ALA A 12 5.58 0.51 35.11
CA ALA A 12 5.97 -0.74 34.45
C ALA A 12 6.20 -1.88 35.46
N THR A 13 6.78 -1.60 36.63
CA THR A 13 6.96 -2.59 37.69
C THR A 13 5.62 -3.09 38.22
N LEU A 14 4.68 -2.19 38.49
CA LEU A 14 3.34 -2.57 38.96
C LEU A 14 2.57 -3.36 37.90
N PHE A 15 2.66 -2.95 36.64
CA PHE A 15 2.09 -3.68 35.51
C PHE A 15 2.65 -5.11 35.41
N ALA A 16 3.97 -5.25 35.47
CA ALA A 16 4.63 -6.56 35.40
C ALA A 16 4.20 -7.50 36.55
N GLN A 17 3.99 -6.95 37.76
CA GLN A 17 3.47 -7.70 38.90
C GLN A 17 2.00 -8.12 38.70
N ASN A 18 1.15 -7.21 38.21
CA ASN A 18 -0.28 -7.48 37.98
C ASN A 18 -0.51 -8.57 36.92
N TRP A 19 0.33 -8.58 35.88
CA TRP A 19 0.25 -9.53 34.77
C TRP A 19 1.11 -10.78 34.95
N GLN A 20 1.75 -10.93 36.11
CA GLN A 20 2.57 -12.10 36.41
C GLN A 20 1.73 -13.38 36.37
N ASN A 21 2.19 -14.39 35.64
CA ASN A 21 1.58 -15.73 35.53
C ASN A 21 0.14 -15.76 34.99
N ARG A 22 -0.33 -14.73 34.29
CA ARG A 22 -1.63 -14.71 33.59
C ARG A 22 -1.48 -14.20 32.15
N GLY A 23 -2.43 -14.56 31.29
CA GLY A 23 -2.38 -14.15 29.88
C GLY A 23 -3.07 -15.12 28.93
N ASN A 24 -4.36 -14.88 28.66
CA ASN A 24 -5.12 -15.55 27.63
C ASN A 24 -5.33 -14.64 26.42
N GLU A 25 -4.90 -15.08 25.23
CA GLU A 25 -4.98 -14.32 23.97
C GLU A 25 -6.39 -13.82 23.67
N LYS A 26 -7.43 -14.64 23.91
CA LYS A 26 -8.80 -14.30 23.54
C LYS A 26 -9.50 -13.37 24.52
N SER A 27 -9.25 -13.52 25.81
CA SER A 27 -9.99 -12.79 26.84
C SER A 27 -9.21 -11.63 27.47
N GLU A 28 -7.88 -11.64 27.41
CA GLU A 28 -7.05 -10.72 28.20
C GLU A 28 -6.12 -9.83 27.36
N ALA A 29 -5.87 -10.16 26.08
CA ALA A 29 -4.94 -9.43 25.23
C ALA A 29 -5.29 -7.93 25.13
N ARG A 30 -6.56 -7.62 24.90
CA ARG A 30 -7.02 -6.23 24.80
C ARG A 30 -6.77 -5.46 26.09
N SER A 31 -7.11 -6.03 27.24
CA SER A 31 -6.92 -5.38 28.54
C SER A 31 -5.43 -5.17 28.86
N PHE A 32 -4.59 -6.17 28.55
CA PHE A 32 -3.13 -6.08 28.72
C PHE A 32 -2.53 -4.90 27.96
N TRP A 33 -2.84 -4.80 26.67
CA TRP A 33 -2.32 -3.72 25.85
C TRP A 33 -2.93 -2.37 26.22
N MET A 34 -4.21 -2.30 26.59
CA MET A 34 -4.82 -1.05 27.04
C MET A 34 -4.15 -0.54 28.32
N GLU A 35 -3.94 -1.39 29.33
CA GLU A 35 -3.26 -1.02 30.59
C GLU A 35 -1.80 -0.61 30.33
N LEU A 36 -1.08 -1.32 29.45
CA LEU A 36 0.28 -0.92 29.06
C LEU A 36 0.31 0.45 28.36
N LEU A 37 -0.58 0.69 27.39
CA LEU A 37 -0.56 1.91 26.59
C LEU A 37 -1.09 3.12 27.35
N GLN A 38 -2.19 2.95 28.12
CA GLN A 38 -2.85 4.02 28.87
C GLN A 38 -2.20 4.27 30.23
N ASP A 39 -2.03 3.24 31.03
CA ASP A 39 -1.66 3.43 32.43
C ASP A 39 -0.14 3.51 32.59
N VAL A 40 0.61 2.66 31.88
CA VAL A 40 2.08 2.70 31.91
C VAL A 40 2.61 3.82 31.01
N LEU A 41 2.34 3.75 29.71
CA LEU A 41 2.90 4.67 28.72
C LEU A 41 2.17 6.01 28.59
N GLN A 42 0.97 6.15 29.19
CA GLN A 42 0.21 7.41 29.19
C GLN A 42 -0.05 7.98 27.79
N LEU A 43 -0.29 7.10 26.83
CA LEU A 43 -0.72 7.51 25.50
C LEU A 43 -2.12 8.11 25.54
N SER A 44 -2.26 9.31 24.98
CA SER A 44 -3.54 9.94 24.73
C SER A 44 -4.30 9.25 23.59
N ASP A 45 -5.62 9.45 23.54
CA ASP A 45 -6.49 9.02 22.43
C ASP A 45 -6.43 7.53 22.06
N THR A 46 -6.08 6.65 22.99
CA THR A 46 -6.06 5.19 22.80
C THR A 46 -7.45 4.59 22.56
N ASN A 47 -8.51 5.32 22.90
CA ASN A 47 -9.89 4.97 22.53
C ASN A 47 -10.24 5.34 21.07
N ASN A 48 -9.38 6.07 20.36
CA ASN A 48 -9.56 6.39 18.96
C ASN A 48 -9.04 5.23 18.10
N PRO A 49 -9.87 4.61 17.24
CA PRO A 49 -9.44 3.53 16.34
C PRO A 49 -8.32 3.91 15.37
N LYS A 50 -8.11 5.21 15.12
CA LYS A 50 -6.98 5.72 14.32
C LYS A 50 -5.65 5.73 15.08
N THR A 51 -5.71 5.68 16.42
CA THR A 51 -4.52 5.60 17.30
C THR A 51 -4.20 4.15 17.62
N VAL A 52 -5.18 3.39 18.11
CA VAL A 52 -5.04 1.96 18.43
C VAL A 52 -6.25 1.20 17.89
N CYS A 53 -6.00 0.22 17.03
CA CYS A 53 -7.02 -0.65 16.47
C CYS A 53 -6.76 -2.08 16.94
N PHE A 54 -7.73 -2.66 17.66
CA PHE A 54 -7.68 -4.05 18.10
C PHE A 54 -8.43 -4.95 17.13
N GLU A 55 -7.97 -6.19 16.99
CA GLU A 55 -8.64 -7.24 16.22
C GLU A 55 -9.01 -6.78 14.79
N ARG A 56 -8.08 -6.08 14.11
CA ARG A 56 -8.32 -5.56 12.77
C ARG A 56 -8.38 -6.71 11.77
N LYS A 57 -9.53 -6.88 11.11
CA LYS A 57 -9.68 -7.87 10.04
C LYS A 57 -8.79 -7.53 8.85
N THR A 58 -8.16 -8.55 8.29
CA THR A 58 -7.28 -8.47 7.12
C THR A 58 -7.93 -9.12 5.89
N GLY A 59 -7.48 -8.77 4.69
CA GLY A 59 -7.88 -9.43 3.44
C GLY A 59 -7.48 -10.92 3.37
N LEU A 60 -6.64 -11.39 4.29
CA LEU A 60 -6.15 -12.77 4.36
C LEU A 60 -7.02 -13.69 5.24
N ASN A 61 -8.24 -13.30 5.58
CA ASN A 61 -9.11 -14.04 6.52
C ASN A 61 -8.46 -14.25 7.90
N GLY A 62 -7.69 -13.27 8.38
CA GLY A 62 -7.15 -13.20 9.74
C GLY A 62 -7.37 -11.86 10.41
N TYR A 63 -6.87 -11.75 11.63
CA TYR A 63 -6.96 -10.56 12.46
C TYR A 63 -5.57 -10.16 12.94
N ILE A 64 -5.32 -8.86 12.98
CA ILE A 64 -4.17 -8.26 13.66
C ILE A 64 -4.61 -7.92 15.09
N ASP A 65 -3.89 -8.40 16.10
CA ASP A 65 -4.29 -8.22 17.51
C ASP A 65 -4.27 -6.76 17.92
N VAL A 66 -3.17 -6.06 17.62
CA VAL A 66 -3.06 -4.62 17.85
C VAL A 66 -2.34 -3.95 16.68
N LEU A 67 -2.94 -2.91 16.13
CA LEU A 67 -2.32 -2.06 15.12
C LEU A 67 -2.39 -0.61 15.55
N MET A 68 -1.24 0.06 15.54
CA MET A 68 -1.12 1.47 15.86
C MET A 68 -0.57 2.21 14.66
N ILE A 69 -1.48 2.80 13.88
CA ILE A 69 -1.16 3.39 12.57
C ILE A 69 -0.20 4.58 12.74
N LYS A 70 -0.48 5.48 13.69
CA LYS A 70 0.36 6.67 13.95
C LYS A 70 1.80 6.31 14.35
N SER A 71 1.94 5.33 15.23
CA SER A 71 3.25 4.87 15.72
C SER A 71 3.91 3.84 14.79
N ARG A 72 3.21 3.39 13.74
CA ARG A 72 3.62 2.35 12.79
C ARG A 72 4.06 1.05 13.48
N VAL A 73 3.32 0.65 14.51
CA VAL A 73 3.55 -0.58 15.27
C VAL A 73 2.44 -1.58 14.99
N LEU A 74 2.82 -2.82 14.68
CA LEU A 74 1.92 -3.97 14.64
C LEU A 74 2.33 -4.95 15.73
N VAL A 75 1.33 -5.43 16.49
CA VAL A 75 1.52 -6.46 17.51
C VAL A 75 0.78 -7.72 17.08
N GLU A 76 1.49 -8.84 17.16
CA GLU A 76 0.92 -10.19 17.17
C GLU A 76 1.04 -10.77 18.57
N GLN A 77 -0.11 -11.09 19.17
CA GLN A 77 -0.24 -11.58 20.53
C GLN A 77 -0.47 -13.10 20.56
N LYS A 78 0.08 -13.74 21.58
CA LYS A 78 -0.16 -15.14 21.92
C LYS A 78 -0.52 -15.30 23.39
N SER A 79 -1.10 -16.45 23.73
CA SER A 79 -1.36 -16.82 25.12
C SER A 79 -0.03 -17.09 25.86
N LEU A 80 -0.05 -16.91 27.19
CA LEU A 80 1.09 -17.22 28.05
C LEU A 80 1.52 -18.68 27.90
N GLY A 81 2.83 -18.91 27.83
CA GLY A 81 3.43 -20.24 27.64
C GLY A 81 3.50 -20.72 26.20
N VAL A 82 2.91 -19.99 25.23
CA VAL A 82 3.12 -20.27 23.80
C VAL A 82 4.55 -19.89 23.41
N ASP A 83 5.23 -20.82 22.73
CA ASP A 83 6.56 -20.61 22.17
C ASP A 83 6.48 -19.71 20.93
N LEU A 84 7.18 -18.57 20.98
CA LEU A 84 7.19 -17.57 19.90
C LEU A 84 8.01 -17.98 18.68
N ASP A 85 8.81 -19.05 18.76
CA ASP A 85 9.58 -19.60 17.63
C ASP A 85 8.87 -20.80 16.98
N LYS A 86 7.81 -21.31 17.60
CA LYS A 86 7.10 -22.49 17.11
C LYS A 86 6.05 -22.10 16.06
N PRO A 87 6.08 -22.70 14.84
CA PRO A 87 5.05 -22.47 13.86
C PRO A 87 3.69 -23.03 14.29
N GLU A 88 2.62 -22.30 14.02
CA GLU A 88 1.23 -22.69 14.24
C GLU A 88 0.44 -22.65 12.93
N LYS A 89 -0.60 -23.48 12.84
CA LYS A 89 -1.47 -23.50 11.66
C LYS A 89 -2.38 -22.27 11.64
N ARG A 90 -2.18 -21.38 10.66
CA ARG A 90 -2.93 -20.13 10.47
C ARG A 90 -3.29 -19.96 8.99
N GLN A 91 -4.58 -19.83 8.68
CA GLN A 91 -5.09 -19.68 7.30
C GLN A 91 -4.52 -20.73 6.31
N GLY A 92 -4.35 -21.97 6.79
CA GLY A 92 -3.81 -23.07 5.98
C GLY A 92 -2.29 -23.16 5.89
N LEU A 93 -1.53 -22.20 6.43
CA LEU A 93 -0.06 -22.22 6.48
C LEU A 93 0.44 -22.50 7.90
N MET A 94 1.66 -23.03 8.02
CA MET A 94 2.38 -23.10 9.30
C MET A 94 3.27 -21.87 9.42
N LEU A 95 2.95 -20.97 10.36
CA LEU A 95 3.64 -19.69 10.52
C LEU A 95 4.03 -19.50 11.98
N THR A 96 5.25 -19.04 12.23
CA THR A 96 5.58 -18.47 13.55
C THR A 96 4.83 -17.15 13.76
N PRO A 97 4.66 -16.69 15.01
CA PRO A 97 4.07 -15.38 15.29
C PRO A 97 4.70 -14.23 14.50
N ILE A 98 6.04 -14.19 14.34
CA ILE A 98 6.69 -13.13 13.56
C ILE A 98 6.40 -13.26 12.06
N GLN A 99 6.37 -14.47 11.52
CA GLN A 99 6.00 -14.70 10.12
C GLN A 99 4.54 -14.29 9.84
N GLN A 100 3.65 -14.54 10.81
CA GLN A 100 2.26 -14.10 10.74
C GLN A 100 2.17 -12.56 10.77
N ALA A 101 2.83 -11.92 11.73
CA ALA A 101 2.89 -10.46 11.86
C ALA A 101 3.42 -9.79 10.58
N LYS A 102 4.52 -10.33 10.03
CA LYS A 102 5.15 -9.86 8.79
C LYS A 102 4.21 -10.01 7.60
N ARG A 103 3.55 -11.17 7.48
CA ARG A 103 2.57 -11.41 6.43
C ARG A 103 1.42 -10.40 6.47
N TYR A 104 0.92 -10.06 7.66
CA TYR A 104 -0.09 -9.01 7.78
C TYR A 104 0.46 -7.64 7.42
N ALA A 105 1.65 -7.28 7.91
CA ALA A 105 2.31 -6.01 7.59
C ALA A 105 2.50 -5.81 6.08
N ASP A 106 2.94 -6.86 5.38
CA ASP A 106 3.19 -6.83 3.94
C ASP A 106 1.90 -6.63 3.12
N ASN A 107 0.76 -7.04 3.67
CA ASN A 107 -0.57 -6.94 3.05
C ASN A 107 -1.39 -5.71 3.50
N LEU A 108 -0.81 -4.81 4.32
CA LEU A 108 -1.44 -3.54 4.66
C LEU A 108 -1.14 -2.48 3.59
N PRO A 109 -2.07 -1.53 3.33
CA PRO A 109 -1.79 -0.40 2.48
C PRO A 109 -0.65 0.44 3.07
N PRO A 110 0.11 1.21 2.27
CA PRO A 110 1.27 1.98 2.73
C PRO A 110 0.97 2.91 3.91
N SER A 111 -0.22 3.54 3.90
CA SER A 111 -0.73 4.39 4.98
C SER A 111 -0.84 3.65 6.32
N GLY A 112 -1.02 2.33 6.29
CA GLY A 112 -1.12 1.47 7.46
C GLY A 112 0.07 0.53 7.67
N LYS A 113 1.11 0.56 6.82
CA LYS A 113 2.26 -0.35 6.96
C LYS A 113 3.03 -0.03 8.25
N PRO A 114 3.29 -1.01 9.12
CA PRO A 114 4.15 -0.79 10.28
C PRO A 114 5.62 -0.71 9.86
N THR A 115 6.45 -0.02 10.63
CA THR A 115 7.92 -0.12 10.58
C THR A 115 8.45 -0.96 11.73
N VAL A 116 7.61 -1.29 12.71
CA VAL A 116 7.99 -2.10 13.87
C VAL A 116 6.95 -3.19 14.07
N LEU A 117 7.43 -4.42 14.19
CA LEU A 117 6.63 -5.57 14.60
C LEU A 117 6.96 -5.93 16.04
N ILE A 118 5.94 -6.27 16.82
CA ILE A 118 6.10 -6.81 18.16
C ILE A 118 5.39 -8.15 18.23
N THR A 119 6.09 -9.19 18.67
CA THR A 119 5.45 -10.44 19.08
C THR A 119 5.47 -10.54 20.59
N CYS A 120 4.33 -10.86 21.19
CA CYS A 120 4.20 -10.95 22.65
C CYS A 120 3.38 -12.17 23.06
N ASN A 121 3.77 -12.83 24.15
CA ASN A 121 2.99 -13.92 24.75
C ASN A 121 2.63 -13.63 26.23
N PHE A 122 2.46 -12.36 26.61
CA PHE A 122 2.34 -11.85 27.98
C PHE A 122 3.61 -11.95 28.84
N GLY A 123 4.38 -13.04 28.71
CA GLY A 123 5.60 -13.26 29.48
C GLY A 123 6.87 -12.71 28.83
N ARG A 124 6.86 -12.53 27.51
CA ARG A 124 8.02 -12.12 26.71
C ARG A 124 7.59 -11.18 25.59
N PHE A 125 8.39 -10.14 25.38
CA PHE A 125 8.28 -9.20 24.28
C PHE A 125 9.45 -9.42 23.33
N ARG A 126 9.20 -9.35 22.03
CA ARG A 126 10.22 -9.30 20.98
C ARG A 126 9.87 -8.19 20.01
N ILE A 127 10.81 -7.30 19.77
CA ILE A 127 10.66 -6.10 18.94
C ILE A 127 11.53 -6.27 17.70
N TYR A 128 10.93 -6.10 16.53
CA TYR A 128 11.56 -6.20 15.23
C TYR A 128 11.44 -4.85 14.52
N ASP A 129 12.58 -4.23 14.22
CA ASP A 129 12.65 -2.98 13.46
C ASP A 129 12.84 -3.29 11.97
N LEU A 130 11.80 -3.08 11.17
CA LEU A 130 11.79 -3.37 9.74
C LEU A 130 12.63 -2.39 8.93
N GLU A 131 12.98 -1.23 9.49
CA GLU A 131 13.92 -0.30 8.83
C GLU A 131 15.36 -0.80 8.94
N GLN A 132 15.68 -1.51 10.03
CA GLN A 132 16.99 -2.13 10.23
C GLN A 132 17.09 -3.52 9.61
N ASP A 133 16.01 -4.30 9.67
CA ASP A 133 15.92 -5.64 9.10
C ASP A 133 14.51 -5.88 8.53
N TRP A 134 14.34 -5.54 7.26
CA TRP A 134 13.07 -5.63 6.55
C TRP A 134 12.53 -7.08 6.42
N ILE A 135 13.39 -8.09 6.60
CA ILE A 135 12.99 -9.50 6.56
C ILE A 135 12.43 -9.94 7.93
N ALA A 136 12.69 -9.18 9.00
CA ALA A 136 12.39 -9.52 10.39
C ALA A 136 13.02 -10.86 10.80
N SER A 137 14.30 -11.05 10.47
CA SER A 137 15.02 -12.31 10.70
C SER A 137 15.27 -12.59 12.18
N LYS A 138 15.48 -11.53 12.99
CA LYS A 138 15.70 -11.62 14.44
C LYS A 138 15.18 -10.37 15.15
N PRO A 139 14.81 -10.47 16.44
CA PRO A 139 14.46 -9.30 17.21
C PRO A 139 15.70 -8.44 17.53
N GLN A 140 15.54 -7.13 17.46
CA GLN A 140 16.54 -6.15 17.90
C GLN A 140 16.50 -5.97 19.42
N SER A 141 15.34 -6.23 20.04
CA SER A 141 15.16 -6.22 21.49
C SER A 141 14.23 -7.36 21.90
N GLU A 142 14.64 -8.09 22.94
CA GLU A 142 13.89 -9.21 23.51
C GLU A 142 14.05 -9.19 25.03
N PHE A 143 12.93 -9.19 25.75
CA PHE A 143 12.93 -9.10 27.22
C PHE A 143 11.69 -9.76 27.82
N THR A 144 11.80 -10.16 29.09
CA THR A 144 10.69 -10.75 29.83
C THR A 144 9.77 -9.66 30.41
N LEU A 145 8.55 -10.03 30.80
CA LEU A 145 7.65 -9.14 31.51
C LEU A 145 8.29 -8.58 32.80
N ALA A 146 9.07 -9.39 33.51
CA ALA A 146 9.78 -8.94 34.72
C ALA A 146 10.85 -7.88 34.42
N ASP A 147 11.45 -7.92 33.22
CA ASP A 147 12.46 -6.95 32.78
C ASP A 147 11.85 -5.70 32.13
N LEU A 148 10.53 -5.66 31.91
CA LEU A 148 9.83 -4.53 31.32
C LEU A 148 10.22 -3.16 31.92
N PRO A 149 10.41 -2.99 33.25
CA PRO A 149 10.83 -1.69 33.80
C PRO A 149 12.17 -1.19 33.25
N ASN A 150 13.07 -2.07 32.84
CA ASN A 150 14.35 -1.69 32.24
C ASN A 150 14.20 -1.30 30.76
N HIS A 151 13.18 -1.83 30.08
CA HIS A 151 12.90 -1.62 28.66
C HIS A 151 11.73 -0.66 28.38
N VAL A 152 11.02 -0.17 29.41
CA VAL A 152 9.81 0.65 29.24
C VAL A 152 10.07 1.94 28.44
N ASN A 153 11.29 2.48 28.51
CA ASN A 153 11.69 3.64 27.71
C ASN A 153 11.74 3.34 26.22
N GLU A 154 12.19 2.14 25.85
CA GLU A 154 12.24 1.71 24.47
C GLU A 154 10.82 1.67 23.90
N LEU A 155 9.90 1.00 24.61
CA LEU A 155 8.49 0.99 24.25
C LEU A 155 7.88 2.39 24.22
N ALA A 156 8.14 3.22 25.22
CA ALA A 156 7.67 4.60 25.26
C ALA A 156 8.13 5.37 24.02
N ARG A 157 9.40 5.26 23.61
CA ARG A 157 9.90 5.90 22.38
C ARG A 157 9.24 5.37 21.13
N LEU A 158 9.00 4.06 21.03
CA LEU A 158 8.34 3.46 19.87
C LEU A 158 6.90 3.94 19.73
N PHE A 159 6.17 3.97 20.84
CA PHE A 159 4.74 4.28 20.85
C PHE A 159 4.43 5.78 20.91
N GLN A 160 5.26 6.57 21.59
CA GLN A 160 5.21 8.03 21.66
C GLN A 160 6.10 8.69 20.60
N ARG A 161 6.52 7.96 19.57
CA ARG A 161 7.08 8.57 18.35
C ARG A 161 6.00 9.54 17.85
N GLU A 162 6.12 10.81 18.22
CA GLU A 162 5.51 11.92 17.50
C GLU A 162 6.18 11.93 16.13
N SER A 163 5.71 11.05 15.25
CA SER A 163 6.12 11.04 13.87
C SER A 163 5.36 12.18 13.19
N THR A 164 5.59 13.43 13.58
CA THR A 164 4.97 14.58 12.91
C THR A 164 5.24 14.51 11.41
N LYS A 165 6.43 14.03 11.00
CA LYS A 165 6.76 13.80 9.59
C LYS A 165 6.08 12.58 8.95
N GLU A 166 5.88 11.49 9.68
CA GLU A 166 5.30 10.25 9.12
C GLU A 166 3.77 10.24 9.16
N THR A 167 3.16 10.86 10.18
CA THR A 167 1.71 11.14 10.23
C THR A 167 1.33 12.21 9.19
N ILE A 168 2.16 13.25 8.98
CA ILE A 168 1.98 14.17 7.85
C ILE A 168 2.11 13.41 6.52
N ARG A 169 3.12 12.55 6.35
CA ARG A 169 3.24 11.72 5.14
C ARG A 169 2.05 10.79 4.96
N VAL A 170 1.55 10.11 6.00
CA VAL A 170 0.39 9.21 5.87
C VAL A 170 -0.88 9.98 5.54
N VAL A 171 -1.13 11.11 6.19
CA VAL A 171 -2.27 11.98 5.87
C VAL A 171 -2.12 12.58 4.47
N GLN A 172 -0.91 12.99 4.07
CA GLN A 172 -0.62 13.45 2.72
C GLN A 172 -0.82 12.33 1.69
N GLN A 173 -0.34 11.11 1.95
CA GLN A 173 -0.54 9.96 1.08
C GLN A 173 -2.03 9.57 0.97
N GLU A 174 -2.80 9.68 2.07
CA GLU A 174 -4.26 9.51 2.05
C GLU A 174 -4.94 10.61 1.20
N GLU A 175 -4.58 11.88 1.42
CA GLU A 175 -5.10 13.00 0.63
C GLU A 175 -4.72 12.90 -0.85
N LEU A 176 -3.49 12.50 -1.17
CA LEU A 176 -2.99 12.26 -2.52
C LEU A 176 -3.69 11.07 -3.16
N SER A 177 -3.92 9.99 -2.41
CA SER A 177 -4.68 8.83 -2.90
C SER A 177 -6.12 9.20 -3.22
N VAL A 178 -6.78 10.03 -2.40
CA VAL A 178 -8.13 10.52 -2.66
C VAL A 178 -8.16 11.42 -3.90
N LYS A 179 -7.20 12.35 -4.03
CA LYS A 179 -7.08 13.21 -5.21
C LYS A 179 -6.81 12.42 -6.49
N ALA A 180 -5.87 11.47 -6.46
CA ALA A 180 -5.59 10.57 -7.57
C ALA A 180 -6.84 9.78 -7.97
N GLY A 181 -7.58 9.24 -7.00
CA GLY A 181 -8.85 8.56 -7.26
C GLY A 181 -9.90 9.44 -7.93
N ILE A 182 -9.98 10.73 -7.57
CA ILE A 182 -10.87 11.70 -8.23
C ILE A 182 -10.44 11.93 -9.69
N TYR A 183 -9.15 12.11 -9.96
CA TYR A 183 -8.66 12.30 -11.32
C TYR A 183 -8.83 11.06 -12.20
N VAL A 184 -8.59 9.87 -11.66
CA VAL A 184 -8.84 8.60 -12.38
C VAL A 184 -10.32 8.43 -12.68
N ALA A 185 -11.21 8.73 -11.74
CA ALA A 185 -12.65 8.70 -11.97
C ALA A 185 -13.08 9.73 -13.04
N GLN A 186 -12.55 10.95 -12.98
CA GLN A 186 -12.83 11.99 -13.97
C GLN A 186 -12.36 11.58 -15.37
N LEU A 187 -11.15 11.01 -15.48
CA LEU A 187 -10.62 10.48 -16.74
C LEU A 187 -11.50 9.35 -17.27
N HIS A 188 -11.81 8.37 -16.42
CA HIS A 188 -12.63 7.22 -16.78
C HIS A 188 -14.02 7.66 -17.28
N ASP A 189 -14.68 8.57 -16.57
CA ASP A 189 -15.99 9.09 -16.93
C ASP A 189 -15.94 9.91 -18.25
N ALA A 190 -14.88 10.69 -18.48
CA ALA A 190 -14.69 11.42 -19.73
C ALA A 190 -14.46 10.47 -20.91
N LEU A 191 -13.68 9.41 -20.71
CA LEU A 191 -13.41 8.39 -21.71
C LEU A 191 -14.66 7.54 -22.00
N ALA A 192 -15.46 7.22 -20.99
CA ALA A 192 -16.71 6.46 -21.14
C ALA A 192 -17.70 7.13 -22.11
N LYS A 193 -17.74 8.47 -22.14
CA LYS A 193 -18.57 9.23 -23.10
C LYS A 193 -18.15 9.05 -24.57
N CYS A 194 -16.93 8.59 -24.82
CA CYS A 194 -16.40 8.35 -26.17
C CYS A 194 -16.81 6.97 -26.72
N PHE A 195 -17.28 6.06 -25.85
CA PHE A 195 -17.74 4.74 -26.24
C PHE A 195 -19.24 4.76 -26.61
N PRO A 196 -19.65 4.10 -27.71
CA PRO A 196 -21.06 3.96 -28.07
C PRO A 196 -21.93 3.28 -27.01
N ASN A 197 -21.39 2.24 -26.36
CA ASN A 197 -22.06 1.47 -25.32
C ASN A 197 -21.05 1.06 -24.23
N PRO A 198 -20.67 1.99 -23.33
CA PRO A 198 -19.67 1.72 -22.30
C PRO A 198 -20.06 0.59 -21.34
N ASP A 199 -21.34 0.21 -21.25
CA ASP A 199 -21.79 -0.91 -20.41
C ASP A 199 -21.61 -2.29 -21.09
N ASP A 200 -21.37 -2.34 -22.41
CA ASP A 200 -21.09 -3.58 -23.14
C ASP A 200 -19.86 -4.30 -22.57
N PRO A 201 -19.84 -5.65 -22.40
CA PRO A 201 -18.68 -6.41 -21.94
C PRO A 201 -17.34 -6.04 -22.56
N VAL A 202 -17.29 -5.84 -23.87
CA VAL A 202 -16.06 -5.62 -24.63
C VAL A 202 -15.64 -4.15 -24.54
N GLU A 203 -16.57 -3.21 -24.77
CA GLU A 203 -16.27 -1.78 -24.69
C GLU A 203 -15.92 -1.36 -23.26
N HIS A 204 -16.59 -1.91 -22.25
CA HIS A 204 -16.28 -1.66 -20.84
C HIS A 204 -14.87 -2.11 -20.47
N MET A 205 -14.45 -3.27 -20.99
CA MET A 205 -13.09 -3.78 -20.78
C MET A 205 -12.04 -2.88 -21.46
N ALA A 206 -12.32 -2.47 -22.70
CA ALA A 206 -11.47 -1.54 -23.43
C ALA A 206 -11.34 -0.20 -22.69
N LEU A 207 -12.45 0.35 -22.20
CA LEU A 207 -12.51 1.56 -21.38
C LEU A 207 -11.62 1.44 -20.12
N ALA A 208 -11.78 0.37 -19.35
CA ALA A 208 -11.00 0.14 -18.14
C ALA A 208 -9.51 0.02 -18.45
N MET A 209 -9.13 -0.75 -19.46
CA MET A 209 -7.71 -0.95 -19.80
C MET A 209 -7.07 0.32 -20.38
N ILE A 210 -7.77 1.07 -21.24
CA ILE A 210 -7.25 2.36 -21.75
C ILE A 210 -7.07 3.35 -20.59
N THR A 211 -8.02 3.40 -19.64
CA THR A 211 -7.87 4.23 -18.43
C THR A 211 -6.61 3.85 -17.67
N VAL A 212 -6.40 2.57 -17.41
CA VAL A 212 -5.20 2.05 -16.73
C VAL A 212 -3.92 2.41 -17.51
N ARG A 213 -3.89 2.19 -18.83
CA ARG A 213 -2.72 2.52 -19.66
C ARG A 213 -2.36 4.00 -19.63
N ILE A 214 -3.35 4.88 -19.70
CA ILE A 214 -3.15 6.34 -19.62
C ILE A 214 -2.61 6.73 -18.23
N VAL A 215 -3.22 6.23 -17.16
CA VAL A 215 -2.79 6.50 -15.79
C VAL A 215 -1.36 6.00 -15.54
N PHE A 216 -0.98 4.89 -16.17
CA PHE A 216 0.40 4.43 -16.18
C PHE A 216 1.34 5.39 -16.89
N CYS A 217 0.99 5.91 -18.06
CA CYS A 217 1.83 6.87 -18.75
C CYS A 217 2.06 8.16 -17.94
N LEU A 218 1.01 8.68 -17.28
CA LEU A 218 1.09 9.81 -16.36
C LEU A 218 2.04 9.54 -15.18
N TYR A 219 1.90 8.36 -14.57
CA TYR A 219 2.81 7.94 -13.51
C TYR A 219 4.26 7.78 -14.00
N ALA A 220 4.45 7.19 -15.18
CA ALA A 220 5.75 6.88 -15.73
C ALA A 220 6.56 8.12 -16.08
N GLU A 221 5.94 9.19 -16.61
CA GLU A 221 6.65 10.45 -16.88
C GLU A 221 7.11 11.15 -15.61
N ASP A 222 6.28 11.16 -14.57
CA ASP A 222 6.62 11.81 -13.31
C ASP A 222 7.65 10.98 -12.54
N ALA A 223 7.46 9.67 -12.43
CA ALA A 223 8.35 8.74 -11.75
C ALA A 223 9.73 8.57 -12.41
N GLY A 224 9.96 9.19 -13.57
CA GLY A 224 11.21 9.15 -14.31
C GLY A 224 11.44 7.83 -15.06
N LEU A 225 10.37 7.06 -15.31
CA LEU A 225 10.40 5.91 -16.21
C LEU A 225 10.40 6.37 -17.67
N PHE A 226 9.71 7.46 -17.97
CA PHE A 226 9.81 8.17 -19.23
C PHE A 226 10.66 9.45 -19.05
N MET A 227 11.01 10.09 -20.16
CA MET A 227 11.51 11.46 -20.10
C MET A 227 10.43 12.36 -19.47
N ALA A 228 10.84 13.34 -18.65
CA ALA A 228 9.91 14.26 -18.02
C ALA A 228 9.00 14.93 -19.06
N ASN A 229 7.70 14.97 -18.78
CA ASN A 229 6.64 15.47 -19.66
C ASN A 229 6.49 14.75 -21.00
N ALA A 230 7.10 13.56 -21.20
CA ALA A 230 7.03 12.89 -22.49
C ALA A 230 5.60 12.55 -22.91
N PHE A 231 4.75 12.09 -21.97
CA PHE A 231 3.36 11.77 -22.27
C PHE A 231 2.52 13.04 -22.39
N HIS A 232 2.73 14.02 -21.51
CA HIS A 232 2.14 15.35 -21.62
C HIS A 232 2.35 15.95 -23.01
N ASP A 233 3.61 16.08 -23.43
CA ASP A 233 3.99 16.67 -24.71
C ASP A 233 3.40 15.85 -25.87
N TYR A 234 3.37 14.53 -25.75
CA TYR A 234 2.79 13.66 -26.78
C TYR A 234 1.30 13.93 -26.99
N VAL A 235 0.54 14.11 -25.89
CA VAL A 235 -0.88 14.48 -25.93
C VAL A 235 -1.07 15.93 -26.41
N GLU A 236 -0.22 16.86 -25.97
CA GLU A 236 -0.28 18.27 -26.34
C GLU A 236 -0.07 18.45 -27.86
N HIS A 237 0.89 17.74 -28.44
CA HIS A 237 1.20 17.81 -29.87
C HIS A 237 0.22 17.02 -30.75
N SER A 238 -0.69 16.24 -30.17
CA SER A 238 -1.78 15.58 -30.90
C SER A 238 -2.96 16.54 -31.12
N SER A 239 -3.60 16.46 -32.28
CA SER A 239 -4.92 17.07 -32.46
C SER A 239 -6.00 16.19 -31.83
N PRO A 240 -7.17 16.77 -31.45
CA PRO A 240 -8.30 15.99 -30.92
C PRO A 240 -8.68 14.80 -31.80
N ASP A 241 -8.80 15.00 -33.11
CA ASP A 241 -9.21 13.96 -34.06
C ASP A 241 -8.18 12.83 -34.20
N ARG A 242 -6.90 13.12 -33.92
CA ARG A 242 -5.80 12.14 -34.03
C ARG A 242 -5.45 11.45 -32.72
N LEU A 243 -5.92 11.98 -31.59
CA LEU A 243 -5.51 11.49 -30.27
C LEU A 243 -5.76 10.00 -30.09
N HIS A 244 -6.85 9.47 -30.65
CA HIS A 244 -7.14 8.04 -30.62
C HIS A 244 -6.06 7.20 -31.33
N THR A 245 -5.63 7.61 -32.53
CA THR A 245 -4.57 6.94 -33.31
C THR A 245 -3.22 7.10 -32.62
N ASP A 246 -2.90 8.31 -32.17
CA ASP A 246 -1.63 8.60 -31.52
C ASP A 246 -1.49 7.79 -30.20
N LEU A 247 -2.56 7.62 -29.40
CA LEU A 247 -2.56 6.76 -28.21
C LEU A 247 -2.44 5.26 -28.55
N TYR A 248 -3.14 4.81 -29.61
CA TYR A 248 -3.00 3.44 -30.09
C TYR A 248 -1.56 3.12 -30.48
N ASP A 249 -0.94 4.00 -31.28
CA ASP A 249 0.45 3.87 -31.72
C ASP A 249 1.42 3.89 -30.53
N LEU A 250 1.17 4.74 -29.53
CA LEU A 250 1.96 4.77 -28.31
C LEU A 250 1.88 3.45 -27.54
N PHE A 251 0.69 2.90 -27.33
CA PHE A 251 0.52 1.63 -26.60
C PHE A 251 1.22 0.48 -27.31
N LEU A 252 1.10 0.41 -28.64
CA LEU A 252 1.82 -0.56 -29.44
C LEU A 252 3.34 -0.38 -29.34
N TYR A 253 3.82 0.87 -29.37
CA TYR A 253 5.24 1.18 -29.28
C TYR A 253 5.84 0.81 -27.90
N LEU A 254 5.08 1.00 -26.82
CA LEU A 254 5.47 0.61 -25.47
C LEU A 254 5.58 -0.92 -25.33
N ASP A 255 4.79 -1.71 -26.06
CA ASP A 255 4.87 -3.18 -26.10
C ASP A 255 5.92 -3.71 -27.11
N THR A 256 6.49 -2.84 -27.94
CA THR A 256 7.43 -3.26 -28.99
C THR A 256 8.88 -3.17 -28.52
N ALA A 257 9.53 -4.33 -28.35
CA ALA A 257 10.95 -4.44 -28.00
C ALA A 257 11.83 -3.65 -28.98
N PRO A 258 12.93 -3.00 -28.53
CA PRO A 258 13.72 -2.08 -29.34
C PRO A 258 14.17 -2.64 -30.70
N GLU A 259 14.54 -3.92 -30.75
CA GLU A 259 14.95 -4.66 -31.94
C GLU A 259 13.83 -4.90 -32.96
N ASN A 260 12.57 -4.87 -32.52
CA ASN A 260 11.38 -5.11 -33.34
C ASN A 260 10.69 -3.81 -33.74
N ARG A 261 11.19 -2.65 -33.29
CA ARG A 261 10.60 -1.35 -33.62
C ARG A 261 10.71 -1.07 -35.12
N PRO A 262 9.72 -0.37 -35.71
CA PRO A 262 9.79 0.05 -37.11
C PRO A 262 11.09 0.82 -37.39
N LYS A 263 11.66 0.66 -38.59
CA LYS A 263 12.87 1.36 -39.01
C LYS A 263 12.72 2.89 -39.02
N TYR A 264 11.49 3.36 -39.24
CA TYR A 264 11.14 4.78 -39.32
C TYR A 264 9.88 5.05 -38.48
N PRO A 265 9.96 5.00 -37.13
CA PRO A 265 8.82 5.30 -36.29
C PRO A 265 8.60 6.83 -36.25
N ASP A 266 7.42 7.26 -35.82
CA ASP A 266 7.16 8.67 -35.50
C ASP A 266 8.29 9.17 -34.56
N PRO A 267 8.98 10.27 -34.89
CA PRO A 267 10.01 10.83 -34.03
C PRO A 267 9.54 11.10 -32.59
N ARG A 268 8.26 11.43 -32.40
CA ARG A 268 7.64 11.68 -31.08
C ARG A 268 7.61 10.44 -30.19
N LEU A 269 7.54 9.24 -30.79
CA LEU A 269 7.52 7.98 -30.03
C LEU A 269 8.90 7.58 -29.51
N LYS A 270 9.99 8.10 -30.09
CA LYS A 270 11.36 7.67 -29.77
C LYS A 270 11.80 7.97 -28.33
N SER A 271 11.11 8.87 -27.64
CA SER A 271 11.35 9.19 -26.23
C SER A 271 10.83 8.09 -25.28
N PHE A 272 9.97 7.19 -25.75
CA PHE A 272 9.35 6.17 -24.90
C PHE A 272 10.16 4.86 -24.86
N PRO A 273 10.37 4.29 -23.65
CA PRO A 273 11.06 3.01 -23.48
C PRO A 273 10.18 1.83 -23.93
N TYR A 274 10.75 0.64 -23.93
CA TYR A 274 9.97 -0.59 -23.97
C TYR A 274 9.49 -0.92 -22.55
N VAL A 275 8.23 -1.30 -22.41
CA VAL A 275 7.61 -1.64 -21.13
C VAL A 275 7.22 -3.11 -21.13
N ASP A 276 8.03 -3.93 -20.47
CA ASP A 276 7.72 -5.34 -20.22
C ASP A 276 6.76 -5.46 -19.02
N GLY A 277 5.96 -6.53 -18.99
CA GLY A 277 5.04 -6.81 -17.89
C GLY A 277 3.59 -7.05 -18.32
N GLY A 278 3.28 -7.00 -19.62
CA GLY A 278 1.99 -7.44 -20.16
C GLY A 278 0.81 -6.48 -19.96
N LEU A 279 1.06 -5.22 -19.60
CA LEU A 279 0.02 -4.18 -19.57
C LEU A 279 -0.39 -3.74 -20.99
N PHE A 280 0.55 -3.74 -21.92
CA PHE A 280 0.37 -3.25 -23.30
C PHE A 280 0.22 -4.37 -24.34
N ASN A 281 0.33 -5.64 -23.92
CA ASN A 281 0.38 -6.79 -24.84
C ASN A 281 -0.94 -7.08 -25.57
N GLU A 282 -2.07 -6.66 -25.01
CA GLU A 282 -3.37 -6.82 -25.63
C GLU A 282 -3.67 -5.64 -26.56
N LEU A 283 -3.95 -5.95 -27.83
CA LEU A 283 -4.42 -4.94 -28.77
C LEU A 283 -5.85 -4.55 -28.40
N ILE A 284 -6.03 -3.26 -28.11
CA ILE A 284 -7.30 -2.69 -27.72
C ILE A 284 -7.62 -1.55 -28.67
N ASP A 285 -8.81 -1.59 -29.25
CA ASP A 285 -9.30 -0.52 -30.09
C ASP A 285 -9.57 0.71 -29.24
N VAL A 286 -8.92 1.82 -29.58
CA VAL A 286 -9.15 3.13 -28.95
C VAL A 286 -10.28 3.82 -29.73
N PRO A 287 -11.41 4.16 -29.08
CA PRO A 287 -12.51 4.83 -29.78
C PRO A 287 -12.08 6.24 -30.22
N PRO A 288 -12.80 6.89 -31.16
CA PRO A 288 -12.59 8.29 -31.46
C PRO A 288 -12.68 9.14 -30.18
N LEU A 289 -11.65 9.94 -29.92
CA LEU A 289 -11.52 10.74 -28.71
C LEU A 289 -11.89 12.20 -28.96
N THR A 290 -12.28 12.91 -27.90
CA THR A 290 -12.77 14.28 -27.98
C THR A 290 -11.71 15.30 -27.54
N GLY A 291 -11.90 16.57 -27.93
CA GLY A 291 -11.11 17.68 -27.39
C GLY A 291 -11.25 17.81 -25.87
N GLU A 292 -12.45 17.55 -25.33
CA GLU A 292 -12.70 17.54 -23.88
C GLU A 292 -11.81 16.51 -23.16
N LEU A 293 -11.65 15.30 -23.73
CA LEU A 293 -10.77 14.29 -23.15
C LEU A 293 -9.30 14.71 -23.23
N ARG A 294 -8.87 15.29 -24.37
CA ARG A 294 -7.50 15.83 -24.52
C ARG A 294 -7.21 16.88 -23.45
N ASP A 295 -8.11 17.83 -23.26
CA ASP A 295 -7.96 18.90 -22.27
C ASP A 295 -7.98 18.35 -20.84
N THR A 296 -8.79 17.30 -20.59
CA THR A 296 -8.80 16.59 -19.30
C THR A 296 -7.46 15.91 -19.02
N LEU A 297 -6.84 15.26 -20.02
CA LEU A 297 -5.53 14.64 -19.87
C LEU A 297 -4.44 15.66 -19.54
N LEU A 298 -4.40 16.77 -20.28
CA LEU A 298 -3.43 17.85 -20.05
C LEU A 298 -3.63 18.46 -18.66
N LEU A 299 -4.88 18.71 -18.26
CA LEU A 299 -5.21 19.22 -16.93
C LEU A 299 -4.74 18.27 -15.83
N ILE A 300 -4.98 16.96 -15.97
CA ILE A 300 -4.57 15.97 -14.96
C ILE A 300 -3.04 15.92 -14.85
N SER A 301 -2.34 15.89 -15.99
CA SER A 301 -0.87 15.90 -16.05
C SER A 301 -0.27 17.16 -15.40
N GLU A 302 -0.86 18.34 -15.61
CA GLU A 302 -0.36 19.59 -15.01
C GLU A 302 -0.68 19.76 -13.52
N LYS A 303 -1.83 19.25 -13.06
CA LYS A 303 -2.36 19.54 -11.72
C LYS A 303 -1.95 18.54 -10.66
N PHE A 304 -1.42 17.40 -11.04
CA PHE A 304 -1.13 16.31 -10.12
C PHE A 304 0.22 15.69 -10.42
N ASP A 305 1.14 15.74 -9.46
CA ASP A 305 2.44 15.07 -9.55
C ASP A 305 2.28 13.61 -9.13
N TRP A 306 2.33 12.71 -10.11
CA TRP A 306 2.15 11.28 -9.92
C TRP A 306 3.36 10.61 -9.23
N ARG A 307 4.49 11.30 -9.00
CA ARG A 307 5.54 10.79 -8.09
C ARG A 307 5.09 10.75 -6.65
N ASP A 308 4.21 11.66 -6.27
CA ASP A 308 3.84 11.84 -4.88
C ASP A 308 2.99 10.67 -4.36
N ILE A 309 2.41 9.85 -5.24
CA ILE A 309 1.75 8.60 -4.88
C ILE A 309 2.73 7.42 -4.92
N SER A 310 2.78 6.66 -3.83
CA SER A 310 3.61 5.45 -3.78
C SER A 310 3.18 4.40 -4.83
N PRO A 311 4.12 3.57 -5.35
CA PRO A 311 3.81 2.51 -6.32
C PRO A 311 2.71 1.55 -5.87
N VAL A 312 2.56 1.35 -4.56
CA VAL A 312 1.52 0.49 -3.99
C VAL A 312 0.14 1.15 -4.07
N ILE A 313 0.02 2.45 -3.79
CA ILE A 313 -1.25 3.18 -3.96
C ILE A 313 -1.64 3.20 -5.43
N PHE A 314 -0.67 3.45 -6.31
CA PHE A 314 -0.87 3.36 -7.75
C PHE A 314 -1.37 1.98 -8.18
N GLY A 315 -0.72 0.89 -7.74
CA GLY A 315 -1.17 -0.48 -8.01
C GLY A 315 -2.59 -0.76 -7.49
N SER A 316 -2.91 -0.34 -6.26
CA SER A 316 -4.26 -0.47 -5.69
C SER A 316 -5.31 0.33 -6.46
N LEU A 317 -4.97 1.51 -6.97
CA LEU A 317 -5.87 2.33 -7.78
C LEU A 317 -6.20 1.65 -9.11
N MET A 318 -5.20 1.06 -9.77
CA MET A 318 -5.40 0.28 -10.99
C MET A 318 -6.25 -0.97 -10.74
N GLU A 319 -5.96 -1.70 -9.67
CA GLU A 319 -6.75 -2.86 -9.26
C GLU A 319 -8.18 -2.47 -8.90
N GLU A 320 -8.40 -1.31 -8.26
CA GLU A 320 -9.74 -0.83 -7.92
C GLU A 320 -10.53 -0.47 -9.18
N THR A 321 -9.93 0.22 -10.15
CA THR A 321 -10.56 0.50 -11.45
C THR A 321 -10.98 -0.81 -12.12
N LEU A 322 -10.06 -1.78 -12.25
CA LEU A 322 -10.37 -3.08 -12.87
C LEU A 322 -11.38 -3.92 -12.08
N SER A 323 -11.33 -3.90 -10.74
CA SER A 323 -12.19 -4.76 -9.88
C SER A 323 -13.58 -4.20 -9.60
N ARG A 324 -13.76 -2.87 -9.57
CA ARG A 324 -15.09 -2.24 -9.56
C ARG A 324 -15.91 -2.69 -10.78
N ASP A 325 -15.22 -2.99 -11.87
CA ASP A 325 -15.79 -3.38 -13.15
C ASP A 325 -16.11 -4.88 -13.23
N GLU A 326 -15.24 -5.76 -12.73
CA GLU A 326 -15.52 -7.21 -12.60
C GLU A 326 -16.76 -7.48 -11.73
N ARG A 327 -16.98 -6.69 -10.67
CA ARG A 327 -18.12 -6.85 -9.75
C ARG A 327 -19.47 -6.47 -10.35
N ARG A 328 -19.52 -5.61 -11.36
CA ARG A 328 -20.78 -5.24 -12.06
C ARG A 328 -21.30 -6.35 -12.99
N LYS A 329 -20.46 -7.31 -13.41
CA LYS A 329 -20.80 -8.35 -14.40
C LYS A 329 -20.96 -9.78 -13.85
N GLY A 330 -21.24 -9.95 -12.56
CA GLY A 330 -21.74 -11.24 -12.05
C GLY A 330 -20.74 -12.41 -12.16
N GLY A 331 -19.46 -12.16 -11.88
CA GLY A 331 -18.51 -13.24 -11.55
C GLY A 331 -17.90 -13.99 -12.73
N MET A 332 -17.69 -13.36 -13.88
CA MET A 332 -16.69 -13.86 -14.83
C MET A 332 -15.31 -13.54 -14.30
N HIS A 333 -14.62 -14.55 -13.75
CA HIS A 333 -13.21 -14.45 -13.40
C HIS A 333 -12.40 -14.23 -14.67
N TYR A 334 -11.81 -13.04 -14.86
CA TYR A 334 -10.77 -12.90 -15.87
C TYR A 334 -9.42 -13.37 -15.34
N THR A 335 -8.71 -14.01 -16.24
CA THR A 335 -7.41 -14.63 -16.01
C THR A 335 -6.35 -13.54 -16.07
N SER A 336 -5.67 -13.35 -14.94
CA SER A 336 -4.44 -12.58 -14.70
C SER A 336 -4.56 -11.09 -14.31
N VAL A 337 -5.13 -10.88 -13.11
CA VAL A 337 -4.63 -9.90 -12.10
C VAL A 337 -3.14 -10.16 -11.72
N ARG A 338 -2.39 -10.92 -12.52
CA ARG A 338 -1.02 -11.40 -12.24
C ARG A 338 0.08 -10.50 -12.82
N ASN A 339 -0.28 -9.45 -13.57
CA ASN A 339 0.68 -8.64 -14.33
C ASN A 339 0.84 -7.19 -13.83
N ILE A 340 -0.06 -6.63 -13.00
CA ILE A 340 0.15 -5.30 -12.40
C ILE A 340 1.38 -5.30 -11.49
N HIS A 341 1.57 -6.38 -10.71
CA HIS A 341 2.78 -6.56 -9.91
C HIS A 341 4.06 -6.62 -10.75
N ARG A 342 4.02 -7.13 -12.00
CA ARG A 342 5.21 -7.22 -12.88
C ARG A 342 5.62 -5.88 -13.49
N VAL A 343 4.66 -4.99 -13.74
CA VAL A 343 4.94 -3.64 -14.26
C VAL A 343 5.50 -2.72 -13.16
N ILE A 344 5.24 -3.04 -11.89
CA ILE A 344 5.82 -2.36 -10.72
C ILE A 344 7.21 -2.96 -10.34
N ASP A 345 7.55 -4.15 -10.84
CA ASP A 345 8.77 -4.91 -10.50
C ASP A 345 10.09 -4.56 -11.24
N PRO A 346 10.23 -3.60 -12.19
CA PRO A 346 11.56 -3.21 -12.64
C PRO A 346 12.42 -2.64 -11.48
N CYS A 347 11.78 -2.19 -10.40
CA CYS A 347 12.42 -1.56 -9.24
C CYS A 347 13.27 -2.48 -8.35
N SER A 348 13.36 -3.79 -8.61
CA SER A 348 14.11 -4.73 -7.75
C SER A 348 15.35 -5.34 -8.41
N SER A 349 15.60 -5.09 -9.70
CA SER A 349 16.68 -5.76 -10.42
C SER A 349 17.36 -4.87 -11.45
N THR A 350 17.92 -3.75 -11.00
CA THR A 350 19.22 -3.19 -11.45
C THR A 350 19.52 -1.99 -10.55
N ILE A 351 20.37 -2.21 -9.52
CA ILE A 351 21.50 -1.40 -9.04
C ILE A 351 22.20 -2.22 -7.96
#